data_AF-A0A5A8CGS8-F1
#
_entry.id   AF-A0A5A8CGS8-F1
#
_cell.length_a   1.000
_cell.length_b   1.000
_cell.length_c   1.000
_cell.angle_alpha   90.00
_cell.angle_beta   90.00
_cell.angle_gamma   90.00
#
_symmetry.space_group_name_H-M   'P 1'
#
loop_
_entity.id
_entity.type
_entity.pdbx_description
1 polymer ?
#
loop_
_entity_poly.entity_id
_entity_poly.type
_entity_poly.pdbx_seq_one_letter_code
_entity_poly.pdbx_strand_id
1 'polypeptide(L)'
;MSAFLHFGHIGPVELAAAATSRRGGSEHTLKWLDELLTWREMAIHIVVSRPRIYDLYEVVPGWARTSLQAHTRDRRRNIIPEAMLIMARSGDMIWDLAQAEAMVFGRTHGYLRMYWAKRLLEWTASPEEAHRLALTLNNRLFLDGRDPCSYLGVGLVFWLG
;
A
#
# COMPACT_ATOMS: atom_id res chain seq x y z
N MET A 1 -11.44 2.68 9.42
CA MET A 1 -11.60 1.41 10.17
C MET A 1 -10.33 0.57 10.19
N SER A 2 -9.41 0.72 9.22
CA SER A 2 -8.21 -0.14 9.10
C SER A 2 -7.37 -0.23 10.38
N ALA A 3 -7.10 0.87 11.08
CA ALA A 3 -6.35 0.83 12.35
C ALA A 3 -7.01 -0.07 13.43
N PHE A 4 -8.34 0.01 13.58
CA PHE A 4 -9.06 -0.84 14.54
C PHE A 4 -9.04 -2.31 14.14
N LEU A 5 -9.14 -2.60 12.84
CA LEU A 5 -9.01 -3.96 12.32
C LEU A 5 -7.59 -4.52 12.50
N HIS A 6 -6.57 -3.71 12.25
CA HIS A 6 -5.16 -4.06 12.40
C HIS A 6 -4.84 -4.49 13.83
N PHE A 7 -5.29 -3.71 14.83
CA PHE A 7 -5.08 -4.03 16.25
C PHE A 7 -6.09 -5.04 16.82
N GLY A 8 -7.03 -5.54 16.02
CA GLY A 8 -8.04 -6.49 16.47
C GLY A 8 -9.06 -5.91 17.47
N HIS A 9 -9.21 -4.59 17.52
CA HIS A 9 -10.23 -3.93 18.35
C HIS A 9 -11.65 -4.21 17.86
N ILE A 10 -11.81 -4.62 16.59
CA ILE A 10 -13.08 -5.03 16.00
C ILE A 10 -12.85 -6.18 15.02
N GLY A 11 -13.78 -7.13 14.97
CA GLY A 11 -13.69 -8.29 14.09
C GLY A 11 -14.16 -8.00 12.65
N PRO A 12 -13.48 -8.50 11.61
CA PRO A 12 -13.95 -8.36 10.22
C PRO A 12 -15.28 -9.10 9.98
N VAL A 13 -15.50 -10.24 10.63
CA VAL A 13 -16.76 -11.01 10.54
C VAL A 13 -17.92 -10.26 11.17
N GLU A 14 -17.70 -9.64 12.33
CA GLU A 14 -18.69 -8.80 13.01
C GLU A 14 -19.10 -7.61 12.13
N LEU A 15 -18.11 -6.93 11.54
CA LEU A 15 -18.31 -5.85 10.59
C LEU A 15 -19.10 -6.29 9.35
N ALA A 16 -18.78 -7.45 8.77
CA ALA A 16 -19.49 -8.00 7.62
C ALA A 16 -20.95 -8.37 7.95
N ALA A 17 -21.18 -8.99 9.12
CA ALA A 17 -22.53 -9.30 9.59
C ALA A 17 -23.36 -8.03 9.84
N ALA A 18 -22.76 -7.02 10.46
CA ALA A 18 -23.42 -5.73 10.68
C ALA A 18 -23.78 -5.04 9.35
N ALA A 19 -22.90 -5.07 8.36
CA ALA A 19 -23.15 -4.46 7.05
C ALA A 19 -24.26 -5.17 6.26
N THR A 20 -24.31 -6.51 6.30
CA THR A 20 -25.32 -7.30 5.59
C THR A 20 -26.70 -7.29 6.26
N SER A 21 -26.76 -7.04 7.58
CA SER A 21 -28.02 -6.94 8.32
C SER A 21 -28.86 -5.68 7.98
N ARG A 22 -28.25 -4.65 7.38
CA ARG A 22 -28.94 -3.43 6.97
C ARG A 22 -29.71 -3.69 5.66
N ARG A 23 -31.04 -3.55 5.69
CA ARG A 23 -31.89 -3.72 4.49
C ARG A 23 -31.46 -2.77 3.37
N GLY A 24 -31.39 -3.29 2.14
CA GLY A 24 -31.18 -2.48 0.92
C GLY A 24 -29.72 -2.37 0.46
N GLY A 25 -28.90 -3.42 0.66
CA GLY A 25 -27.48 -3.47 0.30
C GLY A 25 -27.13 -2.69 -0.96
N SER A 26 -26.57 -1.49 -0.77
CA SER A 26 -26.21 -0.61 -1.87
C SER A 26 -24.93 -1.09 -2.54
N GLU A 27 -24.66 -0.60 -3.75
CA GLU A 27 -23.37 -0.81 -4.43
C GLU A 27 -22.19 -0.42 -3.52
N HIS A 28 -22.33 0.65 -2.72
CA HIS A 28 -21.33 1.05 -1.73
C HIS A 28 -21.07 -0.02 -0.65
N THR A 29 -22.10 -0.74 -0.21
CA THR A 29 -21.98 -1.81 0.79
C THR A 29 -21.25 -3.01 0.18
N LEU A 30 -21.61 -3.38 -1.05
CA LEU A 30 -20.94 -4.47 -1.78
C LEU A 30 -19.47 -4.16 -2.02
N LYS A 31 -19.15 -2.95 -2.49
CA LYS A 31 -17.76 -2.50 -2.68
C LYS A 31 -16.99 -2.53 -1.37
N TRP A 32 -17.58 -2.06 -0.28
CA TRP A 32 -16.92 -2.09 1.02
C TRP A 32 -16.71 -3.52 1.55
N LEU A 33 -17.66 -4.42 1.32
CA LEU A 33 -17.52 -5.84 1.66
C LEU A 33 -16.43 -6.52 0.81
N ASP A 34 -16.28 -6.15 -0.46
CA ASP A 34 -15.20 -6.66 -1.32
C ASP A 34 -13.82 -6.26 -0.79
N GLU A 35 -13.64 -5.01 -0.37
CA GLU A 35 -12.41 -4.55 0.30
C GLU A 35 -12.15 -5.30 1.62
N LEU A 36 -13.20 -5.49 2.43
CA LEU A 36 -13.08 -6.10 3.76
C LEU A 36 -12.85 -7.62 3.71
N LEU A 37 -13.48 -8.32 2.77
CA LEU A 37 -13.48 -9.79 2.69
C LEU A 37 -12.54 -10.29 1.61
N THR A 38 -12.64 -9.78 0.38
CA THR A 38 -11.84 -10.26 -0.74
C THR A 38 -10.39 -9.78 -0.61
N TRP A 39 -10.17 -8.47 -0.59
CA TRP A 39 -8.82 -7.91 -0.63
C TRP A 39 -8.02 -8.18 0.64
N ARG A 40 -8.66 -8.07 1.80
CA ARG A 40 -8.01 -8.37 3.09
C ARG A 40 -7.62 -9.85 3.20
N GLU A 41 -8.51 -10.78 2.90
CA GLU A 41 -8.20 -12.22 3.01
C GLU A 41 -7.20 -12.66 1.93
N MET A 42 -7.24 -12.06 0.74
CA MET A 42 -6.19 -12.26 -0.27
C MET A 42 -4.82 -11.79 0.23
N ALA A 43 -4.76 -10.65 0.93
CA ALA A 43 -3.53 -10.15 1.51
C ALA A 43 -2.96 -11.12 2.57
N ILE A 44 -3.82 -11.64 3.44
CA ILE A 44 -3.45 -12.66 4.42
C ILE A 44 -2.96 -13.94 3.72
N HIS A 45 -3.69 -14.39 2.69
CA HIS A 45 -3.30 -15.56 1.92
C HIS A 45 -1.90 -15.42 1.30
N ILE A 46 -1.55 -14.24 0.77
CA ILE A 46 -0.22 -14.00 0.20
C ILE A 46 0.88 -14.10 1.26
N VAL A 47 0.68 -13.49 2.43
CA VAL A 47 1.66 -13.57 3.53
C VAL A 47 1.84 -15.01 4.00
N VAL A 48 0.73 -15.74 4.20
CA VAL A 48 0.75 -17.14 4.67
C VAL A 48 1.35 -18.10 3.64
N SER A 49 1.03 -17.91 2.36
CA SER A 49 1.53 -18.77 1.28
C SER A 49 2.98 -18.48 0.87
N ARG A 50 3.48 -17.28 1.17
CA ARG A 50 4.83 -16.83 0.79
C ARG A 50 5.61 -16.24 1.97
N PRO A 51 5.79 -16.99 3.08
CA PRO A 51 6.31 -16.45 4.35
C PRO A 51 7.76 -15.95 4.28
N ARG A 52 8.51 -16.34 3.25
CA ARG A 52 9.93 -15.96 3.07
C ARG A 52 10.11 -14.69 2.23
N ILE A 53 9.09 -14.25 1.50
CA ILE A 53 9.23 -13.20 0.49
C ILE A 53 8.11 -12.17 0.50
N TYR A 54 7.09 -12.28 1.35
CA TYR A 54 5.90 -11.42 1.29
C TYR A 54 6.19 -9.92 1.46
N ASP A 55 7.29 -9.58 2.13
CA ASP A 55 7.78 -8.22 2.38
C ASP A 55 8.99 -7.86 1.50
N LEU A 56 9.39 -8.75 0.60
CA LEU A 56 10.48 -8.55 -0.33
C LEU A 56 9.94 -8.25 -1.74
N TYR A 57 10.74 -7.57 -2.56
CA TYR A 57 10.35 -7.25 -3.94
C TYR A 57 10.07 -8.51 -4.79
N GLU A 58 10.64 -9.65 -4.40
CA GLU A 58 10.42 -10.96 -5.00
C GLU A 58 8.97 -11.45 -4.93
N VAL A 59 8.13 -10.87 -4.06
CA VAL A 59 6.68 -11.15 -4.05
C VAL A 59 6.01 -10.70 -5.35
N VAL A 60 6.59 -9.70 -6.04
CA VAL A 60 6.08 -9.15 -7.30
C VAL A 60 6.10 -10.23 -8.40
N PRO A 61 4.97 -10.44 -9.12
CA PRO A 61 4.88 -11.41 -10.20
C PRO A 61 6.00 -11.25 -11.22
N GLY A 62 6.49 -12.38 -11.73
CA GLY A 62 7.63 -12.40 -12.65
C GLY A 62 7.43 -11.50 -13.88
N TRP A 63 6.22 -11.47 -14.46
CA TRP A 63 5.92 -10.62 -15.61
C TRP A 63 6.07 -9.13 -15.31
N ALA A 64 5.65 -8.69 -14.12
CA ALA A 64 5.75 -7.29 -13.70
C ALA A 64 7.20 -6.92 -13.41
N ARG A 65 7.96 -7.82 -12.74
CA ARG A 65 9.41 -7.63 -12.56
C ARG A 65 10.16 -7.53 -13.89
N THR A 66 9.85 -8.39 -14.86
CA THR A 66 10.44 -8.33 -16.21
C THR A 66 10.12 -7.01 -16.90
N SER A 67 8.88 -6.52 -16.81
CA SER A 67 8.49 -5.22 -17.37
C SER A 67 9.27 -4.08 -16.71
N LEU A 68 9.29 -4.01 -15.38
CA LEU A 68 10.03 -2.99 -14.64
C LEU A 68 11.54 -3.04 -14.94
N GLN A 69 12.10 -4.25 -15.09
CA GLN A 69 13.50 -4.43 -15.46
C GLN A 69 13.81 -3.89 -16.86
N ALA A 70 12.92 -4.08 -17.84
CA ALA A 70 13.07 -3.54 -19.19
C ALA A 70 13.17 -2.00 -19.19
N HIS A 71 12.49 -1.33 -18.24
CA HIS A 71 12.49 0.11 -18.09
C HIS A 71 13.59 0.65 -17.15
N THR A 72 14.51 -0.18 -16.67
CA THR A 72 15.58 0.26 -15.75
C THR A 72 16.52 1.30 -16.37
N ARG A 73 16.66 1.29 -17.70
CA ARG A 73 17.51 2.23 -18.45
C ARG A 73 16.78 3.51 -18.85
N ASP A 74 15.48 3.60 -18.59
CA ASP A 74 14.71 4.81 -18.86
C ASP A 74 15.23 5.93 -17.97
N ARG A 75 15.41 7.10 -18.56
CA ARG A 75 15.95 8.26 -17.84
C ARG A 75 14.93 8.71 -16.80
N ARG A 76 15.17 8.39 -15.52
CA ARG A 76 14.42 8.95 -14.40
C ARG A 76 14.67 10.45 -14.36
N ARG A 77 13.62 11.24 -14.50
CA ARG A 77 13.74 12.70 -14.66
C ARG A 77 14.30 13.34 -13.38
N ASN A 78 13.86 12.88 -12.20
CA ASN A 78 14.23 13.44 -10.90
C ASN A 78 14.37 12.31 -9.87
N ILE A 79 15.58 11.83 -9.60
CA ILE A 79 15.84 11.01 -8.40
C ILE A 79 15.90 11.96 -7.21
N ILE A 80 15.07 11.70 -6.19
CA ILE A 80 14.97 12.54 -5.01
C ILE A 80 15.68 11.82 -3.86
N PRO A 81 16.57 12.50 -3.09
CA PRO A 81 17.20 11.89 -1.93
C PRO A 81 16.16 11.34 -0.94
N GLU A 82 16.37 10.12 -0.44
CA GLU A 82 15.45 9.45 0.50
C GLU A 82 15.12 10.33 1.71
N ALA A 83 16.09 11.08 2.24
CA ALA A 83 15.87 12.03 3.34
C ALA A 83 14.81 13.09 3.04
N MET A 84 14.75 13.60 1.79
CA MET A 84 13.75 14.59 1.38
C MET A 84 12.36 13.96 1.28
N LEU A 85 12.28 12.73 0.77
CA LEU A 85 11.02 11.96 0.72
C LEU A 85 10.50 11.68 2.14
N ILE A 86 11.36 11.24 3.05
CA ILE A 86 11.02 11.02 4.46
C ILE A 86 10.42 12.29 5.08
N MET A 87 10.97 13.47 4.75
CA MET A 87 10.55 14.77 5.28
C MET A 87 9.38 15.44 4.54
N ALA A 88 8.72 14.75 3.59
CA ALA A 88 7.66 15.34 2.75
C ALA A 88 8.12 16.58 1.97
N ARG A 89 9.29 16.48 1.32
CA ARG A 89 9.91 17.54 0.52
C ARG A 89 10.29 17.07 -0.87
N SER A 90 9.38 16.35 -1.53
CA SER A 90 9.55 15.88 -2.91
C SER A 90 9.42 17.02 -3.93
N GLY A 91 8.71 18.10 -3.58
CA GLY A 91 8.35 19.17 -4.51
C GLY A 91 7.07 18.89 -5.29
N ASP A 92 6.47 17.69 -5.14
CA ASP A 92 5.10 17.41 -5.55
C ASP A 92 4.16 17.69 -4.38
N MET A 93 3.36 18.74 -4.52
CA MET A 93 2.46 19.21 -3.46
C MET A 93 1.48 18.14 -2.97
N ILE A 94 0.94 17.31 -3.87
CA ILE A 94 -0.04 16.28 -3.50
C ILE A 94 0.65 15.17 -2.70
N TRP A 95 1.84 14.76 -3.15
CA TRP A 95 2.62 13.74 -2.48
C TRP A 95 3.10 14.21 -1.10
N ASP A 96 3.63 15.44 -1.01
CA ASP A 96 4.10 16.03 0.24
C ASP A 96 2.96 16.18 1.25
N LEU A 97 1.75 16.54 0.81
CA LEU A 97 0.56 16.56 1.67
C LEU A 97 0.18 15.17 2.17
N ALA A 98 0.20 14.15 1.31
CA ALA A 98 -0.13 12.77 1.72
C ALA A 98 0.91 12.20 2.72
N GLN A 99 2.20 12.47 2.48
CA GLN A 99 3.28 12.09 3.39
C GLN A 99 3.14 12.82 4.74
N ALA A 100 2.86 14.12 4.74
CA ALA A 100 2.65 14.89 5.96
C ALA A 100 1.40 14.43 6.74
N GLU A 101 0.30 14.13 6.05
CA GLU A 101 -0.91 13.56 6.67
C GLU A 101 -0.59 12.23 7.36
N ALA A 102 0.16 11.34 6.70
CA ALA A 102 0.61 10.09 7.29
C ALA A 102 1.51 10.30 8.51
N MET A 103 2.42 11.28 8.48
CA MET A 103 3.29 11.60 9.62
C MET A 103 2.53 12.13 10.84
N VAL A 104 1.48 12.94 10.63
CA VAL A 104 0.74 13.59 11.72
C VAL A 104 -0.38 12.70 12.26
N PHE A 105 -1.15 12.07 11.37
CA PHE A 105 -2.36 11.33 11.73
C PHE A 105 -2.20 9.81 11.65
N GLY A 106 -1.08 9.33 11.13
CA GLY A 106 -0.84 7.90 10.93
C GLY A 106 -1.79 7.25 9.92
N ARG A 107 -2.36 8.04 9.01
CA ARG A 107 -3.24 7.57 7.94
C ARG A 107 -3.23 8.53 6.76
N THR A 108 -3.62 8.03 5.59
CA THR A 108 -4.01 8.84 4.44
C THR A 108 -5.16 8.16 3.71
N HIS A 109 -5.80 8.86 2.77
CA HIS A 109 -6.85 8.27 1.95
C HIS A 109 -6.29 7.12 1.09
N GLY A 110 -7.00 5.99 0.99
CA GLY A 110 -6.49 4.79 0.29
C GLY A 110 -6.06 5.05 -1.15
N TYR A 111 -6.83 5.85 -1.89
CA TYR A 111 -6.47 6.27 -3.25
C TYR A 111 -5.15 7.08 -3.29
N LEU A 112 -4.93 7.98 -2.32
CA LEU A 112 -3.69 8.75 -2.22
C LEU A 112 -2.51 7.86 -1.83
N ARG A 113 -2.73 6.79 -1.07
CA ARG A 113 -1.66 5.83 -0.71
C ARG A 113 -1.11 5.09 -1.95
N MET A 114 -1.96 4.76 -2.92
CA MET A 114 -1.53 4.20 -4.20
C MET A 114 -0.69 5.21 -5.01
N TYR A 115 -1.18 6.44 -5.15
CA TYR A 115 -0.45 7.52 -5.81
C TYR A 115 0.92 7.76 -5.13
N TRP A 116 0.90 7.85 -3.81
CA TRP A 116 2.06 8.05 -2.96
C TRP A 116 3.13 6.99 -3.20
N ALA A 117 2.76 5.71 -3.22
CA ALA A 117 3.71 4.64 -3.47
C ALA A 117 4.17 4.59 -4.94
N LYS A 118 3.31 4.91 -5.92
CA LYS A 118 3.70 4.93 -7.34
C LYS A 118 4.74 6.02 -7.62
N ARG A 119 4.64 7.16 -6.95
CA ARG A 119 5.66 8.23 -7.07
C ARG A 119 7.02 7.81 -6.52
N LEU A 120 7.08 7.00 -5.47
CA LEU A 120 8.36 6.46 -4.98
C LEU A 120 9.07 5.65 -6.07
N LEU A 121 8.33 4.85 -6.86
CA LEU A 121 8.90 4.12 -8.00
C LEU A 121 9.52 5.04 -9.07
N GLU A 122 8.97 6.23 -9.27
CA GLU A 122 9.48 7.21 -10.23
C GLU A 122 10.72 7.97 -9.72
N TRP A 123 10.87 8.10 -8.40
CA TRP A 123 11.85 8.98 -7.77
C TRP A 123 13.03 8.27 -7.08
N THR A 124 13.08 6.94 -7.09
CA THR A 124 14.22 6.14 -6.59
C THR A 124 15.07 5.57 -7.72
N ALA A 125 16.25 5.00 -7.41
CA ALA A 125 17.17 4.48 -8.41
C ALA A 125 16.80 3.08 -8.93
N SER A 126 15.94 2.34 -8.23
CA SER A 126 15.42 1.05 -8.71
C SER A 126 14.04 0.70 -8.14
N PRO A 127 13.29 -0.20 -8.80
CA PRO A 127 12.05 -0.74 -8.24
C PRO A 127 12.22 -1.41 -6.88
N GLU A 128 13.33 -2.11 -6.65
CA GLU A 128 13.68 -2.72 -5.36
C GLU A 128 13.85 -1.66 -4.27
N GLU A 129 14.54 -0.56 -4.59
CA GLU A 129 14.73 0.56 -3.67
C GLU A 129 13.41 1.26 -3.36
N ALA A 130 12.56 1.48 -4.38
CA ALA A 130 11.22 2.02 -4.19
C ALA A 130 10.35 1.13 -3.32
N HIS A 131 10.36 -0.18 -3.57
CA HIS A 131 9.59 -1.15 -2.79
C HIS A 131 10.05 -1.14 -1.32
N ARG A 132 11.36 -1.22 -1.08
CA ARG A 132 11.94 -1.13 0.26
C ARG A 132 11.54 0.17 0.96
N LEU A 133 11.67 1.32 0.29
CA LEU A 133 11.35 2.62 0.87
C LEU A 133 9.86 2.77 1.15
N ALA A 134 9.00 2.40 0.20
CA ALA A 134 7.55 2.41 0.36
C ALA A 134 7.13 1.57 1.56
N LEU A 135 7.66 0.34 1.68
CA LEU A 135 7.32 -0.53 2.79
C LEU A 135 7.85 0.00 4.14
N THR A 136 9.07 0.55 4.16
CA THR A 136 9.68 1.15 5.35
C THR A 136 8.84 2.32 5.86
N LEU A 137 8.49 3.26 4.99
CA LEU A 137 7.66 4.41 5.33
C LEU A 137 6.24 3.98 5.72
N ASN A 138 5.67 3.04 4.98
CA ASN A 138 4.34 2.49 5.26
C ASN A 138 4.27 1.93 6.70
N ASN A 139 5.25 1.11 7.06
CA ASN A 139 5.32 0.44 8.36
C ASN A 139 5.68 1.39 9.50
N ARG A 140 6.36 2.50 9.21
CA ARG A 140 6.73 3.49 10.22
C ARG A 140 5.63 4.51 10.49
N LEU A 141 4.96 4.97 9.44
CA LEU A 141 4.04 6.10 9.51
C LEU A 141 2.60 5.68 9.77
N PHE A 142 2.13 4.60 9.13
CA PHE A 142 0.71 4.26 9.18
C PHE A 142 0.36 3.40 10.39
N LEU A 143 -0.76 3.72 11.05
CA LEU A 143 -1.31 2.97 12.17
C LEU A 143 -1.74 1.55 11.76
N ASP A 144 -2.12 1.36 10.49
CA ASP A 144 -2.42 0.07 9.87
C ASP A 144 -1.23 -0.49 9.06
N GLY A 145 -0.03 0.02 9.30
CA GLY A 145 1.23 -0.50 8.78
C GLY A 145 1.62 -1.83 9.43
N ARG A 146 2.58 -2.56 8.86
CA ARG A 146 3.03 -3.91 9.31
C ARG A 146 1.90 -4.95 9.29
N ASP A 147 0.99 -4.78 8.35
CA ASP A 147 -0.21 -5.59 8.17
C ASP A 147 -0.15 -6.34 6.83
N PRO A 148 -0.74 -7.55 6.69
CA PRO A 148 -0.91 -8.20 5.39
C PRO A 148 -1.42 -7.28 4.29
N CYS A 149 -2.45 -6.46 4.57
CA CYS A 149 -2.98 -5.48 3.61
C CYS A 149 -1.94 -4.43 3.20
N SER A 150 -1.05 -4.05 4.11
CA SER A 150 0.05 -3.13 3.81
C SER A 150 1.07 -3.74 2.86
N TYR A 151 1.49 -4.99 3.08
CA TYR A 151 2.43 -5.67 2.19
C TYR A 151 1.83 -5.87 0.79
N LEU A 152 0.57 -6.33 0.71
CA LEU A 152 -0.13 -6.45 -0.56
C LEU A 152 -0.30 -5.10 -1.25
N GLY A 153 -0.74 -4.08 -0.52
CA GLY A 153 -0.99 -2.74 -1.07
C GLY A 153 0.26 -2.11 -1.67
N VAL A 154 1.41 -2.22 -0.99
CA VAL A 154 2.71 -1.80 -1.54
C VAL A 154 3.06 -2.65 -2.75
N GLY A 155 2.95 -3.98 -2.65
CA GLY A 155 3.25 -4.89 -3.76
C GLY A 155 2.46 -4.57 -5.03
N LEU A 156 1.15 -4.34 -4.92
CA LEU A 156 0.25 -4.08 -6.06
C LEU A 156 0.69 -2.88 -6.91
N VAL A 157 1.31 -1.87 -6.31
CA VAL A 157 1.85 -0.71 -7.04
C VAL A 157 2.93 -1.12 -8.04
N PHE A 158 3.71 -2.15 -7.71
CA PHE A 158 4.74 -2.71 -8.59
C PHE A 158 4.19 -3.82 -9.48
N TRP A 159 3.02 -4.39 -9.16
CA TRP A 159 2.37 -5.39 -10.01
C TRP A 159 1.69 -4.73 -11.21
N LEU A 160 0.98 -3.62 -10.98
CA LEU A 160 0.22 -2.88 -12.00
C LEU A 160 0.97 -1.65 -12.53
N GLY A 161 2.29 -1.63 -12.28
CA GLY A 161 3.18 -0.47 -12.42
C GLY A 161 3.51 -0.10 -13.84
#